data_AF-A0A0D3C491-F1
#
_entry.id   AF-A0A0D3C491-F1
#
_cell.length_a   1.000
_cell.length_b   1.000
_cell.length_c   1.000
_cell.angle_alpha   90.00
_cell.angle_beta   90.00
_cell.angle_gamma   90.00
#
_symmetry.space_group_name_H-M   'P 1'
#
loop_
_entity.id
_entity.type
_entity.pdbx_description
1 polymer ?
#
loop_
_entity_poly.entity_id
_entity_poly.type
_entity_poly.pdbx_seq_one_letter_code
_entity_poly.pdbx_strand_id
1 'polypeptide(L)'
;MAARFLWASRVASHLRISVAQRGFSSVVLKDLKYAESHEWVKINGNKATFGITDHAQDHLGDVVYVELPDLGRSVSQGESFGAVESVKATSDINSPISGTVVEVNEVLTESPGLVNTSPYEEGWIIKVELSDACEAQKLMDSDKYSKFCQEEDAKH
;
A
#
# COMPACT_ATOMS: atom_id res chain seq x y z
N MET A 1 -6.80 77.81 0.68
CA MET A 1 -5.52 77.16 1.03
C MET A 1 -5.66 75.67 0.76
N ALA A 2 -4.83 75.16 -0.16
CA ALA A 2 -4.46 73.76 -0.43
C ALA A 2 -5.55 72.71 -0.71
N ALA A 3 -5.65 72.35 -2.00
CA ALA A 3 -6.17 71.08 -2.51
C ALA A 3 -5.15 69.93 -2.31
N ARG A 4 -5.64 68.69 -2.16
CA ARG A 4 -4.87 67.43 -2.27
C ARG A 4 -5.74 66.42 -3.04
N PHE A 5 -5.53 66.25 -4.34
CA PHE A 5 -4.65 65.30 -5.03
C PHE A 5 -5.10 63.82 -4.96
N LEU A 6 -5.38 63.31 -6.17
CA LEU A 6 -5.64 61.92 -6.60
C LEU A 6 -4.52 60.95 -6.16
N TRP A 7 -4.85 59.64 -5.99
CA TRP A 7 -4.37 58.55 -6.88
C TRP A 7 -4.99 57.20 -6.46
N ALA A 8 -5.53 56.50 -7.46
CA ALA A 8 -6.00 55.14 -7.48
C ALA A 8 -4.94 54.03 -7.21
N SER A 9 -5.48 52.86 -6.85
CA SER A 9 -5.03 51.49 -7.19
C SER A 9 -3.70 50.95 -6.65
N ARG A 10 -3.75 49.72 -6.09
CA ARG A 10 -3.03 48.55 -6.64
C ARG A 10 -3.36 47.23 -5.91
N VAL A 11 -4.04 46.37 -6.68
CA VAL A 11 -3.89 44.90 -6.83
C VAL A 11 -4.07 43.99 -5.61
N ALA A 12 -5.11 43.16 -5.71
CA ALA A 12 -5.31 41.93 -4.96
C ALA A 12 -4.14 40.96 -5.17
N SER A 13 -3.56 40.47 -4.07
CA SER A 13 -2.70 39.29 -4.07
C SER A 13 -3.47 38.16 -3.40
N HIS A 14 -4.27 37.43 -4.20
CA HIS A 14 -4.68 36.09 -3.80
C HIS A 14 -3.45 35.20 -3.94
N LEU A 15 -2.79 34.87 -2.84
CA LEU A 15 -1.90 33.71 -2.83
C LEU A 15 -2.79 32.49 -3.10
N ARG A 16 -2.88 32.09 -4.36
CA ARG A 16 -3.22 30.71 -4.70
C ARG A 16 -2.01 29.89 -4.28
N ILE A 17 -2.08 29.33 -3.08
CA ILE A 17 -1.28 28.17 -2.73
C ILE A 17 -1.70 27.11 -3.74
N SER A 18 -0.89 26.94 -4.77
CA SER A 18 -0.99 25.77 -5.63
C SER A 18 -0.58 24.60 -4.76
N VAL A 19 -1.55 23.97 -4.11
CA VAL A 19 -1.41 22.57 -3.72
C VAL A 19 -1.19 21.87 -5.05
N ALA A 20 0.06 21.53 -5.35
CA ALA A 20 0.34 20.56 -6.39
C ALA A 20 -0.46 19.33 -5.96
N GLN A 21 -1.53 19.01 -6.68
CA GLN A 21 -2.10 17.68 -6.63
C GLN A 21 -0.91 16.77 -6.96
N ARG A 22 -0.36 16.10 -5.94
CA ARG A 22 0.49 14.94 -6.20
C ARG A 22 -0.43 14.05 -7.03
N GLY A 23 -0.10 13.87 -8.31
CA GLY A 23 -0.78 12.84 -9.08
C GLY A 23 -0.62 11.55 -8.30
N PHE A 24 -1.72 10.83 -8.10
CA PHE A 24 -1.79 9.51 -7.49
C PHE A 24 -1.01 8.52 -8.36
N SER A 25 0.32 8.62 -8.34
CA SER A 25 1.21 7.68 -9.03
C SER A 25 1.67 6.68 -7.99
N SER A 26 0.86 5.65 -7.77
CA SER A 26 1.28 4.50 -6.96
C SER A 26 2.49 3.82 -7.62
N VAL A 27 3.48 3.47 -6.81
CA VAL A 27 4.67 2.75 -7.27
C VAL A 27 4.30 1.27 -7.43
N VAL A 28 4.56 0.70 -8.61
CA VAL A 28 4.37 -0.73 -8.91
C VAL A 28 5.71 -1.33 -9.38
N LEU A 29 6.13 -2.43 -8.76
CA LEU A 29 7.41 -3.12 -9.05
C LEU A 29 7.19 -4.27 -10.04
N LYS A 30 8.16 -4.52 -10.92
CA LYS A 30 8.02 -5.50 -12.02
C LYS A 30 8.16 -6.97 -11.60
N ASP A 31 8.97 -7.24 -10.59
CA ASP A 31 9.36 -8.61 -10.20
C ASP A 31 8.48 -9.20 -9.08
N LEU A 32 7.24 -8.70 -8.96
CA LEU A 32 6.25 -9.14 -7.98
C LEU A 32 4.98 -9.64 -8.69
N LYS A 33 4.19 -10.42 -7.96
CA LYS A 33 2.80 -10.70 -8.31
C LYS A 33 1.86 -9.97 -7.35
N TYR A 34 0.66 -9.67 -7.83
CA TYR A 34 -0.29 -8.81 -7.12
C TYR A 34 -1.67 -9.46 -7.04
N ALA A 35 -2.31 -9.33 -5.89
CA ALA A 35 -3.70 -9.71 -5.67
C ALA A 35 -4.65 -8.55 -6.00
N GLU A 36 -5.91 -8.86 -6.26
CA GLU A 36 -6.96 -7.83 -6.47
C GLU A 36 -7.26 -7.04 -5.18
N SER A 37 -6.94 -7.59 -4.01
CA SER A 37 -7.03 -6.94 -2.70
C SER A 37 -5.76 -6.13 -2.32
N HIS A 38 -4.90 -5.84 -3.29
CA HIS A 38 -3.73 -4.96 -3.14
C HIS A 38 -2.59 -5.46 -2.25
N GLU A 39 -2.47 -6.78 -2.07
CA GLU A 39 -1.26 -7.43 -1.57
C GLU A 39 -0.29 -7.76 -2.70
N TRP A 40 1.00 -7.80 -2.37
CA TRP A 40 2.05 -8.28 -3.27
C TRP A 40 2.72 -9.54 -2.73
N VAL A 41 3.27 -10.34 -3.65
CA VAL A 41 4.08 -11.52 -3.32
C VAL A 41 5.37 -11.54 -4.14
N LYS A 42 6.50 -11.76 -3.44
CA LYS A 42 7.82 -12.03 -4.02
C LYS A 42 8.19 -13.49 -3.80
N ILE A 43 8.31 -14.26 -4.89
CA ILE A 43 8.62 -15.70 -4.82
C ILE A 43 10.12 -15.92 -5.01
N ASN A 44 10.74 -16.65 -4.07
CA ASN A 44 12.14 -17.05 -4.10
C ASN A 44 12.23 -18.57 -3.81
N GLY A 45 12.22 -19.39 -4.87
CA GLY A 45 12.22 -20.85 -4.72
C GLY A 45 10.92 -21.38 -4.11
N ASN A 46 11.00 -22.11 -3.00
CA ASN A 46 9.85 -22.62 -2.25
C ASN A 46 9.30 -21.63 -1.20
N LYS A 47 9.91 -20.45 -1.06
CA LYS A 47 9.48 -19.42 -0.12
C LYS A 47 8.92 -18.22 -0.84
N ALA A 48 8.01 -17.52 -0.18
CA ALA A 48 7.48 -16.26 -0.67
C ALA A 48 7.38 -15.23 0.45
N THR A 49 7.53 -13.96 0.10
CA THR A 49 7.40 -12.81 1.01
C THR A 49 6.16 -12.01 0.61
N PHE A 50 5.34 -11.65 1.58
CA PHE A 50 4.09 -10.92 1.37
C PHE A 50 4.13 -9.54 2.02
N GLY A 51 3.35 -8.61 1.49
CA GLY A 51 3.05 -7.31 2.08
C GLY A 51 1.91 -6.62 1.34
N ILE A 52 1.56 -5.39 1.74
CA ILE A 52 0.58 -4.57 1.03
C ILE A 52 1.29 -3.58 0.09
N THR A 53 0.61 -3.19 -0.97
CA THR A 53 1.19 -2.30 -2.00
C THR A 53 1.23 -0.84 -1.57
N ASP A 54 1.99 -0.03 -2.33
CA ASP A 54 2.01 1.42 -2.18
C ASP A 54 0.62 2.06 -2.41
N HIS A 55 -0.18 1.51 -3.33
CA HIS A 55 -1.56 1.94 -3.55
C HIS A 55 -2.43 1.69 -2.30
N ALA A 56 -2.32 0.50 -1.69
CA ALA A 56 -3.07 0.15 -0.49
C ALA A 56 -2.75 1.09 0.69
N GLN A 57 -1.46 1.29 0.99
CA GLN A 57 -1.06 2.12 2.12
C GLN A 57 -1.49 3.59 1.94
N ASP A 58 -1.46 4.11 0.71
CA ASP A 58 -1.88 5.50 0.43
C ASP A 58 -3.39 5.69 0.69
N HIS A 59 -4.20 4.69 0.31
CA HIS A 59 -5.64 4.67 0.58
C HIS A 59 -5.96 4.54 2.07
N LEU A 60 -5.22 3.70 2.80
CA LEU A 60 -5.35 3.55 4.24
C LEU A 60 -4.94 4.84 4.98
N GLY A 61 -3.92 5.55 4.50
CA GLY A 61 -3.26 6.63 5.22
C GLY A 61 -2.34 6.13 6.33
N ASP A 62 -2.06 6.98 7.32
CA ASP A 62 -1.07 6.71 8.37
C ASP A 62 -1.41 5.44 9.18
N VAL A 63 -0.62 4.40 8.98
CA VAL A 63 -0.73 3.10 9.64
C VAL A 63 -0.22 3.20 11.07
N VAL A 64 -1.04 2.75 12.02
CA VAL A 64 -0.77 2.84 13.46
C VAL A 64 -0.68 1.48 14.13
N TYR A 65 -1.15 0.41 13.48
CA TYR A 65 -1.06 -0.94 14.00
C TYR A 65 -1.08 -1.99 12.86
N VAL A 66 -0.40 -3.11 13.08
CA VAL A 66 -0.41 -4.28 12.19
C VAL A 66 -0.64 -5.54 13.02
N GLU A 67 -1.73 -6.25 12.74
CA GLU A 67 -2.01 -7.57 13.30
C GLU A 67 -1.26 -8.64 12.50
N LEU A 68 -0.37 -9.35 13.17
CA LEU A 68 0.48 -10.38 12.58
C LEU A 68 0.00 -11.78 12.98
N PRO A 69 0.07 -12.79 12.10
CA PRO A 69 -0.26 -14.16 12.45
C PRO A 69 0.85 -14.81 13.29
N ASP A 70 0.51 -15.93 13.93
CA ASP A 70 1.50 -16.79 14.60
C ASP A 70 2.45 -17.47 13.61
N LEU A 71 3.72 -17.60 14.00
CA LEU A 71 4.68 -18.47 13.31
C LEU A 71 4.17 -19.91 13.26
N GLY A 72 4.30 -20.56 12.10
CA GLY A 72 3.83 -21.92 11.86
C GLY A 72 2.34 -22.04 11.53
N ARG A 73 1.57 -20.94 11.53
CA ARG A 73 0.17 -20.94 11.08
C ARG A 73 0.09 -21.24 9.57
N SER A 74 -0.89 -22.04 9.18
CA SER A 74 -1.25 -22.22 7.77
C SER A 74 -2.08 -21.04 7.27
N VAL A 75 -1.81 -20.58 6.04
CA VAL A 75 -2.57 -19.56 5.33
C VAL A 75 -3.08 -20.13 4.01
N SER A 76 -4.28 -19.72 3.58
CA SER A 76 -4.91 -20.17 2.33
C SER A 76 -5.13 -18.99 1.39
N GLN A 77 -4.96 -19.20 0.09
CA GLN A 77 -5.17 -18.16 -0.93
C GLN A 77 -6.56 -17.51 -0.78
N GLY A 78 -6.58 -16.18 -0.63
CA GLY A 78 -7.78 -15.36 -0.48
C GLY A 78 -8.37 -15.32 0.93
N GLU A 79 -7.81 -16.05 1.89
CA GLU A 79 -8.21 -15.97 3.30
C GLU A 79 -7.34 -14.98 4.08
N SER A 80 -7.97 -14.27 5.03
CA SER A 80 -7.28 -13.32 5.90
C SER A 80 -6.32 -14.04 6.85
N PHE A 81 -5.12 -13.48 7.00
CA PHE A 81 -4.13 -13.93 7.97
C PHE A 81 -3.78 -12.86 9.02
N GLY A 82 -4.21 -11.61 8.82
CA GLY A 82 -3.90 -10.47 9.68
C GLY A 82 -4.65 -9.22 9.21
N ALA A 83 -4.30 -8.06 9.76
CA ALA A 83 -4.95 -6.79 9.48
C ALA A 83 -3.97 -5.61 9.57
N VAL A 84 -4.24 -4.53 8.84
CA VAL A 84 -3.58 -3.23 9.00
C VAL A 84 -4.61 -2.22 9.49
N GLU A 85 -4.26 -1.47 10.53
CA GLU A 85 -5.09 -0.37 11.04
C GLU A 85 -4.39 0.97 10.84
N SER A 86 -5.15 1.93 10.34
CA SER A 86 -4.76 3.32 10.21
C SER A 86 -5.63 4.21 11.09
N VAL A 87 -5.33 5.51 11.11
CA VAL A 87 -6.20 6.51 11.75
C VAL A 87 -7.55 6.69 11.04
N LYS A 88 -7.75 6.05 9.87
CA LYS A 88 -8.96 6.17 9.05
C LYS A 88 -9.77 4.88 8.97
N ALA A 89 -9.12 3.73 8.92
CA ALA A 89 -9.76 2.45 8.62
C ALA A 89 -8.96 1.26 9.18
N THR A 90 -9.64 0.11 9.28
CA THR A 90 -9.02 -1.20 9.47
C THR A 90 -9.28 -2.03 8.21
N SER A 91 -8.24 -2.69 7.69
CA SER A 91 -8.35 -3.57 6.53
C SER A 91 -7.71 -4.91 6.84
N ASP A 92 -8.42 -5.99 6.56
CA ASP A 92 -7.88 -7.33 6.57
C ASP A 92 -6.81 -7.48 5.48
N ILE A 93 -5.86 -8.39 5.70
CA ILE A 93 -4.80 -8.75 4.74
C ILE A 93 -4.99 -10.20 4.34
N ASN A 94 -5.23 -10.41 3.05
CA ASN A 94 -5.50 -11.74 2.51
C ASN A 94 -4.22 -12.39 1.98
N SER A 95 -4.11 -13.70 2.15
CA SER A 95 -2.95 -14.43 1.62
C SER A 95 -3.02 -14.50 0.09
N PRO A 96 -2.01 -14.02 -0.66
CA PRO A 96 -2.02 -14.13 -2.13
C PRO A 96 -1.88 -15.58 -2.61
N ILE A 97 -1.21 -16.42 -1.82
CA ILE A 97 -0.90 -17.83 -2.11
C ILE A 97 -0.97 -18.63 -0.80
N SER A 98 -1.35 -19.90 -0.88
CA SER A 98 -1.43 -20.82 0.25
C SER A 98 -0.04 -21.30 0.71
N GLY A 99 0.14 -21.45 2.02
CA GLY A 99 1.43 -21.82 2.60
C GLY A 99 1.43 -21.95 4.12
N THR A 100 2.62 -22.11 4.68
CA THR A 100 2.85 -22.06 6.14
C THR A 100 3.73 -20.87 6.48
N VAL A 101 3.35 -20.07 7.48
CA VAL A 101 4.13 -18.92 7.94
C VAL A 101 5.46 -19.41 8.55
N VAL A 102 6.57 -18.98 7.96
CA VAL A 102 7.93 -19.34 8.41
C VAL A 102 8.69 -18.15 8.99
N GLU A 103 8.23 -16.93 8.75
CA GLU A 103 8.79 -15.70 9.32
C GLU A 103 7.70 -14.62 9.41
N VAL A 104 7.76 -13.81 10.45
CA VAL A 104 6.85 -12.70 10.71
C VAL A 104 7.69 -11.46 10.98
N ASN A 105 7.30 -10.30 10.44
CA ASN A 105 8.04 -9.06 10.65
C ASN A 105 7.64 -8.40 11.98
N GLU A 106 8.22 -8.89 13.07
CA GLU A 106 7.98 -8.35 14.42
C GLU A 106 8.36 -6.86 14.56
N VAL A 107 9.17 -6.30 13.65
CA VAL A 107 9.50 -4.86 13.66
C VAL A 107 8.24 -3.99 13.49
N LEU A 108 7.20 -4.50 12.82
CA LEU A 108 5.95 -3.77 12.59
C LEU A 108 5.14 -3.53 13.86
N THR A 109 5.39 -4.26 14.96
CA THR A 109 4.70 -3.99 16.24
C THR A 109 5.16 -2.67 16.87
N GLU A 110 6.43 -2.33 16.70
CA GLU A 110 7.05 -1.10 17.22
C GLU A 110 7.10 0.01 16.17
N SER A 111 7.13 -0.36 14.88
CA SER A 111 7.28 0.58 13.76
C SER A 111 6.27 0.31 12.62
N PRO A 112 4.96 0.43 12.89
CA PRO A 112 3.90 0.15 11.91
C PRO A 112 3.97 1.05 10.67
N GLY A 113 4.49 2.27 10.81
CA GLY A 113 4.67 3.22 9.69
C GLY A 113 5.66 2.78 8.60
N LEU A 114 6.40 1.68 8.79
CA LEU A 114 7.19 1.04 7.72
C LEU A 114 6.29 0.55 6.58
N VAL A 115 5.03 0.22 6.86
CA VAL A 115 4.03 -0.12 5.83
C VAL A 115 3.78 1.07 4.90
N ASN A 116 3.75 2.30 5.43
CA ASN A 116 3.59 3.50 4.60
C ASN A 116 4.88 3.88 3.86
N THR A 117 6.02 3.82 4.56
CA THR A 117 7.28 4.41 4.06
C THR A 117 8.13 3.46 3.22
N SER A 118 7.92 2.14 3.37
CA SER A 118 8.73 1.10 2.74
C SER A 118 7.90 -0.16 2.41
N PRO A 119 6.72 -0.03 1.75
CA PRO A 119 5.75 -1.13 1.60
C PRO A 119 6.30 -2.38 0.89
N TYR A 120 7.32 -2.22 0.05
CA TYR A 120 7.93 -3.31 -0.73
C TYR A 120 9.26 -3.82 -0.17
N GLU A 121 9.83 -3.15 0.83
CA GLU A 121 11.14 -3.49 1.39
C GLU A 121 11.01 -3.77 2.89
N GLU A 122 11.08 -2.75 3.75
CA GLU A 122 11.06 -2.94 5.23
C GLU A 122 9.65 -3.20 5.78
N GLY A 123 8.61 -2.87 5.02
CA GLY A 123 7.20 -3.07 5.33
C GLY A 123 6.62 -4.44 4.94
N TRP A 124 7.47 -5.42 4.61
CA TRP A 124 7.02 -6.81 4.42
C TRP A 124 6.37 -7.34 5.71
N ILE A 125 5.40 -8.25 5.60
CA ILE A 125 4.56 -8.66 6.73
C ILE A 125 4.87 -10.07 7.19
N ILE A 126 4.81 -11.03 6.27
CA ILE A 126 5.16 -12.43 6.53
C ILE A 126 5.99 -13.03 5.40
N LYS A 127 6.72 -14.10 5.73
CA LYS A 127 7.26 -15.04 4.76
C LYS A 127 6.60 -16.39 4.96
N VAL A 128 6.30 -17.05 3.85
CA VAL A 128 5.67 -18.36 3.84
C VAL A 128 6.49 -19.37 3.07
N GLU A 129 6.42 -20.62 3.49
CA GLU A 129 6.75 -21.77 2.65
C GLU A 129 5.51 -22.18 1.85
N LEU A 130 5.65 -22.26 0.52
CA LEU A 130 4.53 -22.43 -0.40
C LEU A 130 3.99 -23.86 -0.38
N SER A 131 2.66 -23.99 -0.27
CA SER A 131 1.97 -25.29 -0.40
C SER A 131 1.64 -25.62 -1.86
N ASP A 132 1.34 -24.61 -2.68
CA ASP A 132 1.12 -24.74 -4.13
C ASP A 132 1.62 -23.49 -4.88
N ALA A 133 2.73 -23.62 -5.59
CA ALA A 133 3.29 -22.52 -6.38
C ALA A 133 2.45 -22.17 -7.63
N CYS A 134 1.54 -23.04 -8.07
CA CYS A 134 0.71 -22.80 -9.25
C CYS A 134 -0.36 -21.73 -9.02
N GLU A 135 -0.73 -21.47 -7.77
CA GLU A 135 -1.66 -20.41 -7.39
C GLU A 135 -1.19 -19.02 -7.81
N ALA A 136 0.13 -18.82 -7.95
CA ALA A 136 0.72 -17.58 -8.47
C ALA A 136 0.25 -17.22 -9.90
N GLN A 137 -0.22 -18.20 -10.68
CA GLN A 137 -0.74 -17.98 -12.04
C GLN A 137 -2.08 -17.23 -12.04
N LYS A 138 -2.81 -17.24 -10.91
CA LYS A 138 -4.07 -16.50 -10.76
C LYS A 138 -3.84 -15.02 -10.44
N LEU A 139 -2.63 -14.66 -10.00
CA LEU A 139 -2.27 -13.31 -9.61
C LEU A 139 -1.88 -12.45 -10.81
N MET A 140 -1.99 -11.13 -10.64
CA MET A 140 -1.62 -10.15 -11.63
C MET A 140 -0.11 -9.95 -11.69
N ASP A 141 0.42 -9.64 -12.87
CA ASP A 141 1.74 -9.02 -13.00
C ASP A 141 1.64 -7.51 -12.79
N SER A 142 2.79 -6.82 -12.80
CA SER A 142 2.87 -5.37 -12.61
C SER A 142 2.03 -4.58 -13.61
N ASP A 143 2.05 -4.96 -14.88
CA ASP A 143 1.38 -4.21 -15.95
C ASP A 143 -0.15 -4.33 -15.83
N LYS A 144 -0.64 -5.52 -15.46
CA LYS A 144 -2.06 -5.74 -15.19
C LYS A 144 -2.48 -5.03 -13.90
N TYR A 145 -1.67 -5.09 -12.85
CA TYR A 145 -1.98 -4.42 -11.57
C TYR A 145 -2.00 -2.89 -11.69
N SER A 146 -1.06 -2.29 -12.43
CA SER A 146 -1.08 -0.85 -12.68
C SER A 146 -2.34 -0.39 -13.40
N LYS A 147 -2.84 -1.16 -14.38
CA LYS A 147 -4.10 -0.86 -15.06
C LYS A 147 -5.29 -1.03 -14.13
N PHE A 148 -5.30 -2.09 -13.32
CA PHE A 148 -6.33 -2.34 -12.32
C PHE A 148 -6.48 -1.16 -11.35
N CYS A 149 -5.38 -0.65 -10.79
CA CYS A 149 -5.40 0.52 -9.90
C CYS A 149 -5.97 1.76 -10.61
N GLN A 150 -5.54 2.02 -11.85
CA GLN A 150 -6.06 3.17 -12.63
C GLN A 150 -7.57 3.08 -12.89
N GLU A 151 -8.07 1.88 -13.18
CA GLU A 151 -9.50 1.65 -13.41
C GLU A 151 -10.32 1.75 -12.12
N GLU A 152 -9.75 1.39 -10.98
CA GLU A 152 -10.38 1.53 -9.67
C GLU A 152 -10.43 2.99 -9.23
N ASP A 153 -9.31 3.70 -9.31
CA ASP A 153 -9.21 5.13 -8.97
C ASP A 153 -10.13 5.98 -9.87
N ALA A 154 -10.34 5.58 -11.14
CA ALA A 154 -11.23 6.28 -12.06
C ALA A 154 -12.73 6.09 -11.75
N LYS A 155 -13.10 5.11 -10.92
CA LYS A 155 -14.50 4.85 -10.52
C LYS A 155 -14.92 5.65 -9.28
N HIS A 156 -13.98 6.29 -8.59
CA HIS A 156 -14.19 7.03 -7.35
C HIS A 156 -13.85 8.51 -7.50
#